data_AF-A0ABD4K3N8-F1
#
_entry.id   AF-A0ABD4K3N8-F1
#
_cell.length_a   1.000
_cell.length_b   1.000
_cell.length_c   1.000
_cell.angle_alpha   90.00
_cell.angle_beta   90.00
_cell.angle_gamma   90.00
#
_symmetry.space_group_name_H-M   'P 1'
#
loop_
_entity.id
_entity.type
_entity.pdbx_description
1 polymer ?
#
loop_
_entity_poly.entity_id
_entity_poly.type
_entity_poly.pdbx_seq_one_letter_code
_entity_poly.pdbx_strand_id
1 'polypeptide(L)'
;TWITRGVVEAYHRLHELGHAHSIEVWCEDELVGGMYGVAQGTLFCGESMFSRMENASKTALLVFCEEFIGHGGKLIDCQVLNDHTASLGACEIPRRDYLNYLNQMRLGRLPNNFWVPRCLFSPQE
;
A
#
# COMPACT_ATOMS: atom_id res chain seq x y z
N THR A 1 -6.60 8.65 18.71
CA THR A 1 -6.46 8.23 17.30
C THR A 1 -6.94 6.78 17.17
N TRP A 2 -7.15 6.25 15.97
CA TRP A 2 -7.84 4.95 15.74
C TRP A 2 -6.91 3.72 15.78
N ILE A 3 -5.61 3.88 15.49
CA ILE A 3 -4.62 2.79 15.54
C ILE A 3 -4.25 2.51 16.99
N THR A 4 -5.09 1.75 17.68
CA THR A 4 -4.84 1.29 19.05
C THR A 4 -3.88 0.10 19.07
N ARG A 5 -3.37 -0.29 20.25
CA ARG A 5 -2.52 -1.48 20.40
C ARG A 5 -3.16 -2.75 19.81
N GLY A 6 -4.46 -2.96 20.04
CA GLY A 6 -5.17 -4.12 19.49
C GLY A 6 -5.23 -4.11 17.96
N VAL A 7 -5.32 -2.92 17.34
CA VAL A 7 -5.24 -2.77 15.88
C VAL A 7 -3.82 -3.11 15.40
N VAL A 8 -2.78 -2.56 16.03
CA VAL A 8 -1.38 -2.87 15.68
C VAL A 8 -1.13 -4.37 15.73
N GLU A 9 -1.52 -5.04 16.81
CA GLU A 9 -1.33 -6.49 16.96
C GLU A 9 -2.12 -7.28 15.91
N ALA A 10 -3.31 -6.82 15.49
CA ALA A 10 -4.09 -7.48 14.46
C ALA A 10 -3.42 -7.39 13.07
N TYR A 11 -2.94 -6.22 12.67
CA TYR A 11 -2.24 -6.08 11.40
C TYR A 11 -0.85 -6.72 11.43
N HIS A 12 -0.18 -6.74 12.58
CA HIS A 12 1.08 -7.47 12.72
C HIS A 12 0.88 -8.98 12.52
N ARG A 13 -0.20 -9.56 13.05
CA ARG A 13 -0.55 -10.97 12.75
C ARG A 13 -0.81 -11.20 11.26
N LEU A 14 -1.49 -10.26 10.58
CA LEU A 14 -1.67 -10.35 9.12
C LEU A 14 -0.33 -10.25 8.38
N HIS A 15 0.61 -9.46 8.89
CA HIS A 15 1.95 -9.36 8.33
C HIS A 15 2.74 -10.66 8.49
N GLU A 16 2.74 -11.25 9.69
CA GLU A 16 3.35 -12.56 9.97
C GLU A 16 2.75 -13.69 9.11
N LEU A 17 1.47 -13.60 8.79
CA LEU A 17 0.77 -14.54 7.89
C LEU A 17 0.98 -14.25 6.39
N GLY A 18 1.70 -13.19 6.04
CA GLY A 18 1.99 -12.82 4.65
C GLY A 18 0.82 -12.17 3.90
N HIS A 19 -0.12 -11.54 4.63
CA HIS A 19 -1.28 -10.84 4.06
C HIS A 19 -1.20 -9.32 4.15
N ALA A 20 -0.51 -8.79 5.16
CA ALA A 20 -0.27 -7.36 5.30
C ALA A 20 1.18 -7.01 4.95
N HIS A 21 1.36 -5.94 4.20
CA HIS A 21 2.65 -5.50 3.68
C HIS A 21 2.84 -4.02 3.91
N SER A 22 4.10 -3.63 4.07
CA SER A 22 4.53 -2.26 4.26
C SER A 22 5.53 -1.86 3.18
N ILE A 23 5.60 -0.55 2.95
CA ILE A 23 6.54 0.12 2.06
C ILE A 23 7.19 1.22 2.88
N GLU A 24 8.51 1.14 3.02
CA GLU A 24 9.30 2.05 3.85
C GLU A 24 10.08 3.04 3.00
N VAL A 25 10.22 4.26 3.52
CA VAL A 25 11.07 5.29 2.92
C VAL A 25 12.12 5.71 3.94
N TRP A 26 13.37 5.50 3.56
CA TRP A 26 14.54 5.77 4.38
C TRP A 26 15.30 6.97 3.82
N CYS A 27 15.78 7.83 4.72
CA CYS A 27 16.79 8.83 4.42
C CYS A 27 18.01 8.45 5.24
N GLU A 28 19.07 7.99 4.57
CA GLU A 28 20.20 7.31 5.22
C GLU A 28 19.68 6.15 6.11
N ASP A 29 19.95 6.18 7.41
CA ASP A 29 19.55 5.16 8.38
C ASP A 29 18.21 5.49 9.09
N GLU A 30 17.53 6.58 8.73
CA GLU A 30 16.28 7.03 9.38
C GLU A 30 15.03 6.69 8.56
N LEU A 31 14.04 6.07 9.21
CA LEU A 31 12.71 5.84 8.65
C LEU A 31 11.91 7.15 8.64
N VAL A 32 11.83 7.77 7.46
CA VAL A 32 11.22 9.10 7.26
C VAL A 32 9.81 9.04 6.67
N GLY A 33 9.31 7.88 6.28
CA GLY A 33 7.95 7.73 5.79
C GLY A 33 7.61 6.30 5.41
N GLY A 34 6.37 6.09 5.00
CA GLY A 34 5.93 4.79 4.50
C GLY A 34 4.42 4.64 4.46
N MET A 35 3.99 3.48 4.01
CA MET A 35 2.58 3.07 3.97
C MET A 35 2.46 1.58 4.30
N TYR A 36 1.28 1.15 4.74
CA TYR A 36 0.97 -0.27 4.90
C TYR A 36 -0.44 -0.58 4.41
N GLY A 37 -0.68 -1.85 4.09
CA GLY A 37 -1.97 -2.32 3.61
C GLY A 37 -2.07 -3.84 3.53
N VAL A 38 -3.22 -4.31 3.05
CA VAL A 38 -3.55 -5.74 2.91
C VAL A 38 -3.65 -6.12 1.44
N ALA A 39 -2.97 -7.20 1.05
CA ALA A 39 -3.06 -7.72 -0.32
C ALA A 39 -4.34 -8.55 -0.51
N GLN A 40 -5.02 -8.33 -1.65
CA GLN A 40 -6.16 -9.10 -2.15
C GLN A 40 -5.92 -9.46 -3.62
N GLY A 41 -5.03 -10.43 -3.86
CA GLY A 41 -4.64 -10.84 -5.20
C GLY A 41 -3.96 -9.69 -5.95
N THR A 42 -4.62 -9.17 -6.99
CA THR A 42 -4.14 -7.98 -7.75
C THR A 42 -4.77 -6.66 -7.28
N LEU A 43 -5.48 -6.66 -6.16
CA LEU A 43 -5.98 -5.46 -5.45
C LEU A 43 -5.18 -5.25 -4.17
N PHE A 44 -4.87 -4.01 -3.82
CA PHE A 44 -4.21 -3.67 -2.57
C PHE A 44 -5.07 -2.72 -1.74
N CYS A 45 -5.43 -3.10 -0.52
CA CYS A 45 -6.16 -2.25 0.42
C CYS A 45 -5.16 -1.40 1.21
N GLY A 46 -4.98 -0.13 0.84
CA GLY A 46 -4.06 0.78 1.51
C GLY A 46 -4.67 1.28 2.82
N GLU A 47 -4.09 0.95 3.96
CA GLU A 47 -4.68 1.23 5.28
C GLU A 47 -4.30 2.62 5.81
N SER A 48 -3.00 2.94 5.74
CA SER A 48 -2.50 4.25 6.16
C SER A 48 -1.11 4.52 5.62
N MET A 49 -0.72 5.79 5.67
CA MET A 49 0.62 6.26 5.33
C MET A 49 1.05 7.40 6.26
N PHE A 50 2.35 7.62 6.38
CA PHE A 50 2.92 8.70 7.17
C PHE A 50 4.14 9.32 6.49
N SER A 51 4.44 10.56 6.86
CA SER A 51 5.59 11.32 6.38
C SER A 51 6.20 12.10 7.55
N ARG A 52 7.51 11.94 7.75
CA ARG A 52 8.34 12.73 8.69
C ARG A 52 9.31 13.66 7.97
N MET A 53 9.57 13.40 6.69
CA MET A 53 10.29 14.28 5.78
C MET A 53 9.37 14.69 4.62
N GLU A 54 9.70 15.79 3.95
CA GLU A 54 8.96 16.26 2.78
C GLU A 54 8.91 15.17 1.70
N ASN A 55 7.74 14.97 1.10
CA ASN A 55 7.45 14.00 0.04
C ASN A 55 7.68 12.51 0.36
N ALA A 56 8.07 12.12 1.57
CA ALA A 56 8.35 10.72 1.88
C ALA A 56 7.15 9.78 1.61
N SER A 57 5.94 10.11 2.07
CA SER A 57 4.75 9.28 1.78
C SER A 57 4.38 9.26 0.28
N LYS A 58 4.63 10.35 -0.45
CA LYS A 58 4.39 10.41 -1.90
C LYS A 58 5.37 9.51 -2.64
N THR A 59 6.64 9.52 -2.25
CA THR A 59 7.66 8.62 -2.81
C THR A 59 7.31 7.16 -2.52
N ALA A 60 6.84 6.83 -1.32
CA ALA A 60 6.36 5.48 -0.99
C ALA A 60 5.27 5.01 -1.96
N LEU A 61 4.24 5.84 -2.18
CA LEU A 61 3.14 5.53 -3.08
C LEU A 61 3.58 5.46 -4.55
N LEU A 62 4.44 6.39 -5.00
CA LEU A 62 4.93 6.42 -6.38
C LEU A 62 5.70 5.14 -6.72
N VAL A 63 6.70 4.80 -5.91
CA VAL A 63 7.53 3.60 -6.10
C VAL A 63 6.68 2.33 -6.00
N PHE A 64 5.75 2.28 -5.04
CA PHE A 64 4.82 1.17 -4.92
C PHE A 64 3.91 1.02 -6.15
N CYS A 65 3.36 2.11 -6.67
CA CYS A 65 2.51 2.09 -7.86
C CYS A 65 3.26 1.57 -9.08
N GLU A 66 4.48 2.04 -9.34
CA GLU A 66 5.31 1.56 -10.45
C GLU A 66 5.57 0.06 -10.35
N GLU A 67 6.01 -0.39 -9.17
CA GLU A 67 6.30 -1.80 -8.90
C GLU A 67 5.04 -2.69 -9.01
N PHE A 68 3.94 -2.23 -8.42
CA PHE A 68 2.67 -2.96 -8.38
C PHE A 68 2.06 -3.09 -9.78
N ILE A 69 2.02 -2.00 -10.56
CA ILE A 69 1.51 -2.02 -11.94
C ILE A 69 2.40 -2.91 -12.81
N GLY A 70 3.73 -2.80 -12.69
CA GLY A 70 4.69 -3.59 -13.47
C GLY A 70 4.54 -5.11 -13.31
N HIS A 71 3.96 -5.56 -12.21
CA HIS A 71 3.78 -6.98 -11.89
C HIS A 71 2.31 -7.45 -11.90
N GLY A 72 1.40 -6.65 -12.45
CA GLY A 72 0.01 -7.03 -12.69
C GLY A 72 -0.98 -6.61 -11.60
N GLY A 73 -0.56 -5.78 -10.64
CA GLY A 73 -1.45 -5.05 -9.74
C GLY A 73 -2.38 -4.11 -10.51
N LYS A 74 -3.63 -3.97 -10.04
CA LYS A 74 -4.70 -3.32 -10.80
C LYS A 74 -5.44 -2.21 -10.09
N LEU A 75 -5.58 -2.29 -8.77
CA LEU A 75 -6.35 -1.33 -8.00
C LEU A 75 -5.78 -1.16 -6.59
N ILE A 76 -5.70 0.08 -6.13
CA ILE A 76 -5.47 0.43 -4.74
C ILE A 76 -6.78 0.95 -4.16
N ASP A 77 -7.23 0.36 -3.08
CA ASP A 77 -8.37 0.82 -2.29
C ASP A 77 -7.89 1.83 -1.25
N CYS A 78 -8.45 3.04 -1.30
CA CYS A 78 -8.15 4.16 -0.39
C CYS A 78 -9.28 4.42 0.62
N GLN A 79 -10.24 3.50 0.75
CA GLN A 79 -11.44 3.58 1.59
C GLN A 79 -12.27 4.85 1.38
N VAL A 80 -11.98 5.91 2.13
CA VAL A 80 -12.71 7.16 2.13
C VAL A 80 -11.81 8.25 1.57
N LEU A 81 -12.29 8.89 0.49
CA LEU A 81 -11.57 9.97 -0.15
C LEU A 81 -11.36 11.14 0.82
N ASN A 82 -10.15 11.69 0.80
CA ASN A 82 -9.78 12.93 1.49
C ASN A 82 -8.91 13.79 0.55
N ASP A 83 -8.74 15.07 0.89
CA ASP A 83 -8.02 16.04 0.06
C ASP A 83 -6.61 15.57 -0.35
N HIS A 84 -5.90 14.89 0.57
CA HIS A 84 -4.57 14.36 0.28
C HIS A 84 -4.64 13.26 -0.80
N THR A 85 -5.46 12.23 -0.60
CA THR A 85 -5.63 11.14 -1.57
C THR A 85 -6.22 11.61 -2.91
N ALA A 86 -7.12 12.60 -2.89
CA ALA A 86 -7.67 13.21 -4.10
C ALA A 86 -6.58 13.94 -4.89
N SER A 87 -5.69 14.69 -4.20
CA SER A 87 -4.54 15.35 -4.85
C SER A 87 -3.55 14.37 -5.48
N LEU A 88 -3.53 13.11 -5.02
CA LEU A 88 -2.72 12.01 -5.56
C LEU A 88 -3.41 11.27 -6.72
N GLY A 89 -4.64 11.66 -7.08
CA GLY A 89 -5.40 11.08 -8.19
C GLY A 89 -6.41 10.00 -7.80
N ALA A 90 -6.68 9.79 -6.50
CA ALA A 90 -7.74 8.88 -6.07
C ALA A 90 -9.12 9.42 -6.49
N CYS A 91 -10.02 8.52 -6.88
CA CYS A 91 -11.39 8.85 -7.26
C CYS A 91 -12.39 7.94 -6.55
N GLU A 92 -13.64 8.38 -6.44
CA GLU A 92 -14.72 7.56 -5.93
C GLU A 92 -15.35 6.73 -7.04
N ILE A 93 -15.70 5.48 -6.72
CA ILE A 93 -16.50 4.61 -7.58
C ILE A 93 -17.70 4.08 -6.80
N PRO A 94 -18.81 3.72 -7.47
CA PRO A 94 -19.93 3.08 -6.80
C PRO A 94 -19.47 1.81 -6.06
N ARG A 95 -19.95 1.60 -4.83
CA ARG A 95 -19.63 0.40 -4.04
C ARG A 95 -19.89 -0.91 -4.80
N ARG A 96 -20.93 -0.94 -5.64
CA ARG A 96 -21.23 -2.09 -6.50
C ARG A 96 -20.07 -2.42 -7.43
N ASP A 97 -19.45 -1.40 -8.02
CA ASP A 97 -18.34 -1.56 -8.96
C ASP A 97 -17.06 -1.95 -8.21
N TYR A 98 -16.81 -1.34 -7.06
CA TYR A 98 -15.73 -1.76 -6.15
C TYR A 98 -15.83 -3.24 -5.79
N LEU A 99 -17.01 -3.71 -5.34
CA LEU A 99 -17.22 -5.12 -4.98
C LEU A 99 -17.09 -6.05 -6.19
N ASN A 100 -17.43 -5.57 -7.39
CA ASN A 100 -17.20 -6.32 -8.62
C ASN A 100 -15.70 -6.46 -8.90
N TYR A 101 -14.92 -5.39 -8.78
CA TYR A 101 -13.47 -5.43 -8.90
C TYR A 101 -12.82 -6.33 -7.84
N LEU A 102 -13.20 -6.18 -6.57
CA LEU A 102 -12.69 -7.00 -5.46
C LEU A 102 -12.90 -8.49 -5.72
N ASN A 103 -14.11 -8.89 -6.14
CA ASN A 103 -14.41 -10.30 -6.41
C ASN A 103 -13.58 -10.89 -7.56
N GLN A 104 -13.23 -10.09 -8.56
CA GLN A 104 -12.39 -10.52 -9.66
C GLN A 104 -10.90 -10.51 -9.27
N MET A 105 -10.42 -9.43 -8.67
CA MET A 105 -9.00 -9.18 -8.41
C MET A 105 -8.45 -10.05 -7.27
N ARG A 106 -9.27 -10.43 -6.29
CA ARG A 106 -8.85 -11.36 -5.21
C ARG A 106 -8.44 -12.74 -5.70
N LEU A 107 -8.84 -13.11 -6.92
CA LEU A 107 -8.45 -14.36 -7.59
C LEU A 107 -7.19 -14.21 -8.45
N GLY A 108 -6.82 -12.96 -8.78
CA GLY A 108 -5.58 -12.65 -9.47
C GLY A 108 -4.35 -12.93 -8.60
N ARG A 109 -3.20 -13.11 -9.24
CA ARG A 109 -1.93 -13.36 -8.54
C ARG A 109 -0.85 -12.44 -9.08
N LEU A 110 -0.06 -11.89 -8.17
CA LEU A 110 1.25 -11.31 -8.45
C LEU A 110 2.30 -12.44 -8.50
N PRO A 111 3.55 -12.16 -8.93
CA PRO A 111 4.65 -13.10 -8.79
C PRO A 111 4.77 -13.63 -7.37
N ASN A 112 5.13 -14.92 -7.21
CA ASN A 112 5.17 -15.60 -5.91
C ASN A 112 6.07 -14.91 -4.88
N ASN A 113 7.10 -14.20 -5.33
CA ASN A 113 8.08 -13.50 -4.50
C ASN A 113 7.85 -11.97 -4.45
N PHE A 114 6.73 -11.45 -4.97
CA PHE A 114 6.49 -10.00 -5.06
C PHE A 114 6.60 -9.30 -3.70
N TRP A 115 6.11 -9.95 -2.64
CA TRP A 115 6.06 -9.44 -1.27
C TRP A 115 7.23 -9.88 -0.39
N VAL A 116 8.25 -10.54 -0.95
CA VAL A 116 9.47 -10.86 -0.19
C VAL A 116 10.23 -9.56 0.10
N PRO A 117 10.75 -9.35 1.32
CA PRO A 117 11.49 -8.14 1.67
C PRO A 117 12.64 -7.87 0.69
N ARG A 118 12.67 -6.68 0.11
CA ARG A 118 13.65 -6.25 -0.90
C ARG A 118 13.69 -4.73 -1.04
N CYS A 119 14.75 -4.24 -1.67
CA CYS A 119 14.82 -2.85 -2.09
C CYS A 119 13.99 -2.65 -3.38
N LEU A 120 13.12 -1.64 -3.40
CA LEU A 120 12.34 -1.25 -4.58
C LEU A 120 13.00 -0.12 -5.38
N PHE A 121 13.67 0.78 -4.69
CA PHE A 121 14.32 1.95 -5.26
C PHE A 121 15.53 2.33 -4.40
N SER A 122 16.64 2.66 -5.03
CA SER A 122 17.82 3.24 -4.38
C SER A 122 18.08 4.61 -5.00
N PRO A 123 18.31 5.67 -4.20
CA PRO A 123 18.74 6.95 -4.75
C PRO A 123 20.08 6.77 -5.47
N GLN A 124 20.25 7.50 -6.57
CA GLN A 124 21.53 7.57 -7.27
C GLN A 124 22.52 8.37 -6.41
N GLU A 125 23.78 7.93 -6.37
CA GLU A 125 24.87 8.68 -5.71
C GLU A 125 25.01 10.12 -6.23
#